data_AF-A0A0J8VDT2-F1
#
_entry.id   AF-A0A0J8VDT2-F1
#
_cell.length_a   1.000
_cell.length_b   1.000
_cell.length_c   1.000
_cell.angle_alpha   90.00
_cell.angle_beta   90.00
_cell.angle_gamma   90.00
#
_symmetry.space_group_name_H-M   'P 1'
#
loop_
_entity.id
_entity.type
_entity.pdbx_description
1 polymer ?
#
loop_
_entity_poly.entity_id
_entity_poly.type
_entity_poly.pdbx_seq_one_letter_code
_entity_poly.pdbx_strand_id
1 'polypeptide(L)' 'MSYLTSKQVRERFNIKAAATLWRWQQPTQKMFAEPFPQPIKAAKGSTSLWDREQIETWEAKFFRNNESLTS' A
#
# COMPACT_ATOMS: atom_id res chain seq x y z
N MET A 1 9.12 -2.30 -15.99
CA MET A 1 8.66 -2.50 -14.60
C MET A 1 9.50 -1.65 -13.66
N SER A 2 8.85 -0.81 -12.85
CA SER A 2 9.50 0.06 -11.86
C SER A 2 9.07 -0.39 -10.46
N TYR A 3 9.99 -0.40 -9.51
CA TYR A 3 9.71 -0.86 -8.15
C TYR A 3 9.77 0.29 -7.14
N LEU A 4 8.98 0.17 -6.08
CA LEU A 4 9.02 1.03 -4.91
C LEU A 4 9.51 0.24 -3.70
N THR A 5 10.45 0.83 -2.96
CA THR A 5 10.87 0.33 -1.65
C THR A 5 9.82 0.58 -0.58
N SER A 6 9.88 -0.17 0.52
CA SER A 6 9.04 0.10 1.71
C SER A 6 9.13 1.55 2.20
N LYS A 7 10.29 2.20 2.08
CA LYS A 7 10.46 3.61 2.45
C LYS A 7 9.68 4.52 1.50
N GLN A 8 9.84 4.35 0.19
CA GLN A 8 9.14 5.15 -0.82
C GLN A 8 7.62 4.97 -0.78
N VAL A 9 7.13 3.74 -0.55
CA VAL A 9 5.69 3.48 -0.36
C VAL A 9 5.19 4.27 0.84
N ARG A 10 5.89 4.20 1.98
CA ARG A 10 5.49 4.92 3.20
C ARG A 10 5.49 6.44 3.01
N GLU A 11 6.52 6.99 2.36
CA GLU A 11 6.59 8.42 2.04
C GLU A 11 5.42 8.86 1.16
N ARG A 12 5.08 8.07 0.14
CA ARG A 12 3.98 8.36 -0.80
C ARG A 12 2.62 8.50 -0.10
N PHE A 13 2.35 7.67 0.90
CA PHE A 13 1.09 7.68 1.66
C PHE A 13 1.18 8.42 3.01
N ASN A 14 2.27 9.16 3.25
CA ASN A 14 2.54 9.85 4.52
C ASN A 14 2.45 8.94 5.76
N ILE A 15 2.88 7.68 5.63
CA ILE A 15 2.87 6.67 6.69
C ILE A 15 4.18 6.72 7.47
N LYS A 16 4.12 7.09 8.75
CA LYS A 16 5.31 7.14 9.62
C LYS A 16 5.80 5.76 10.06
N ALA A 17 4.88 4.85 10.41
CA ALA A 17 5.20 3.54 10.97
C ALA A 17 5.00 2.39 9.97
N ALA A 18 5.97 1.48 9.87
CA ALA A 18 5.84 0.29 9.02
C ALA A 18 4.66 -0.61 9.42
N ALA A 19 4.31 -0.63 10.72
CA ALA A 19 3.15 -1.36 11.22
C ALA A 19 1.82 -0.86 10.62
N THR A 20 1.70 0.43 10.32
CA THR A 20 0.50 0.99 9.68
C THR A 20 0.34 0.46 8.26
N LEU A 21 1.43 0.44 7.48
CA LEU A 21 1.42 -0.15 6.15
C LEU A 21 1.05 -1.65 6.21
N TRP A 22 1.62 -2.39 7.17
CA TRP A 22 1.28 -3.80 7.38
C TRP A 22 -0.20 -4.02 7.72
N ARG A 23 -0.82 -3.12 8.51
CA ARG A 23 -2.26 -3.18 8.83
C ARG A 23 -3.12 -2.99 7.58
N TRP A 24 -2.75 -2.07 6.70
CA TRP A 24 -3.48 -1.83 5.45
C TRP A 24 -3.45 -3.05 4.52
N GLN A 25 -2.43 -3.90 4.65
CA GLN A 25 -2.27 -5.13 3.88
C GLN A 25 -3.05 -6.32 4.44
N GLN A 26 -3.62 -6.22 5.64
CA GLN A 26 -4.35 -7.34 6.25
C GLN A 26 -5.69 -7.54 5.54
N PRO A 27 -6.12 -8.78 5.24
CA PRO A 27 -7.42 -9.04 4.65
C PRO A 27 -8.58 -8.65 5.57
N THR A 28 -8.33 -8.51 6.87
CA THR A 28 -9.31 -8.15 7.89
C THR A 28 -9.46 -6.64 8.09
N GLN A 29 -8.67 -5.82 7.39
CA GLN A 29 -8.79 -4.36 7.44
C GLN A 29 -10.15 -3.90 6.90
N LYS A 30 -10.69 -2.80 7.44
CA LYS A 30 -11.99 -2.22 7.03
C LYS A 30 -11.89 -0.79 6.49
N MET A 31 -10.67 -0.27 6.36
CA MET A 31 -10.39 1.10 5.97
C MET A 31 -10.56 1.32 4.47
N PHE A 32 -10.23 0.31 3.67
CA PHE A 32 -10.32 0.32 2.21
C PHE A 32 -11.22 -0.80 1.73
N ALA A 33 -11.87 -0.62 0.58
CA ALA A 33 -12.68 -1.67 -0.04
C ALA A 33 -11.85 -2.92 -0.35
N GLU A 34 -10.58 -2.74 -0.73
CA GLU A 34 -9.60 -3.83 -0.88
C GLU A 34 -8.32 -3.54 -0.08
N PRO A 35 -7.70 -4.57 0.52
CA PRO A 35 -6.43 -4.43 1.22
C PRO A 35 -5.33 -3.86 0.31
N PHE A 36 -4.39 -3.16 0.92
CA PHE A 36 -3.20 -2.66 0.23
C PHE A 36 -2.38 -3.81 -0.37
N PRO A 37 -1.78 -3.64 -1.57
CA PRO A 37 -1.02 -4.71 -2.22
C PRO A 37 0.14 -5.25 -1.37
N GLN A 38 0.37 -6.56 -1.46
CA GLN A 38 1.53 -7.20 -0.88
C GLN A 38 2.79 -6.89 -1.71
N PRO A 39 4.00 -6.85 -1.09
CA PRO A 39 5.22 -6.69 -1.86
C PRO A 39 5.45 -7.90 -2.77
N ILE A 40 5.88 -7.65 -3.99
CA ILE A 40 6.26 -8.70 -4.96
C ILE A 40 7.53 -9.42 -4.53
N LYS A 41 8.42 -8.72 -3.83
CA LYS A 41 9.57 -9.33 -3.16
C LYS A 41 9.52 -8.98 -1.69
N ALA A 42 9.19 -9.97 -0.86
CA ALA A 42 9.38 -9.92 0.58
C ALA A 42 10.72 -10.58 0.92
N ALA A 43 11.67 -9.81 1.46
CA ALA A 43 12.96 -10.36 1.86
C ALA A 43 13.16 -10.19 3.36
N LYS A 44 13.40 -11.31 4.05
CA LYS A 44 13.71 -11.32 5.49
C LYS A 44 15.07 -10.63 5.70
N GLY A 45 15.06 -9.42 6.25
CA GLY A 45 16.26 -8.61 6.47
C GLY A 45 16.69 -7.70 5.30
N SER A 46 15.90 -7.59 4.23
CA SER A 46 16.13 -6.64 3.13
C SER A 46 14.88 -5.81 2.85
N THR A 47 14.99 -4.83 1.95
CA THR A 47 13.91 -3.89 1.66
C THR A 47 12.88 -4.55 0.76
N SER A 48 11.67 -4.75 1.27
CA SER A 48 10.54 -5.22 0.47
C SER A 48 10.28 -4.30 -0.72
N LEU A 49 9.91 -4.89 -1.86
CA LEU A 49 9.65 -4.18 -3.11
C LEU A 49 8.22 -4.38 -3.58
N TRP A 50 7.59 -3.28 -3.99
CA TRP A 50 6.28 -3.24 -4.62
C TRP A 50 6.41 -2.86 -6.09
N ASP A 51 5.55 -3.40 -6.93
CA ASP A 51 5.43 -2.87 -8.29
C ASP A 51 4.72 -1.51 -8.26
N ARG A 52 5.32 -0.54 -8.96
CA ARG A 52 4.82 0.84 -8.99
C ARG A 52 3.43 0.93 -9.60
N GLU A 53 3.18 0.24 -10.70
CA GLU A 53 1.91 0.31 -11.44
C GLU A 53 0.76 -0.26 -10.60
N GLN A 54 1.02 -1.35 -9.87
CA GLN A 54 0.07 -1.91 -8.91
C GLN A 54 -0.28 -0.92 -7.79
N ILE A 55 0.71 -0.23 -7.22
CA ILE A 55 0.48 0.78 -6.19
C ILE A 55 -0.32 1.97 -6.73
N GLU A 56 0.02 2.45 -7.91
CA GLU A 56 -0.66 3.59 -8.55
C GLU A 56 -2.11 3.26 -8.90
N THR A 57 -2.36 2.05 -9.39
CA THR A 57 -3.72 1.55 -9.67
C THR A 57 -4.54 1.44 -8.39
N TRP A 58 -3.98 0.86 -7.33
CA TRP A 58 -4.68 0.74 -6.05
C TRP A 58 -4.95 2.12 -5.43
N GLU A 59 -3.95 3.01 -5.46
CA GLU A 59 -4.06 4.38 -4.93
C GLU A 59 -5.18 5.16 -5.63
N ALA A 60 -5.24 5.10 -6.95
CA ALA A 60 -6.29 5.78 -7.71
C ALA A 60 -7.69 5.26 -7.36
N LYS A 61 -7.84 3.95 -7.18
CA LYS A 61 -9.14 3.31 -6.92
C LYS A 61 -9.64 3.49 -5.49
N PHE A 62 -8.76 3.36 -4.49
CA PHE A 62 -9.17 3.18 -3.10
C PHE A 62 -8.65 4.23 -2.13
N PHE A 63 -7.68 5.06 -2.54
CA PHE A 63 -7.07 6.06 -1.66
C PHE A 63 -7.37 7.51 -2.09
N ARG A 64 -7.32 7.81 -3.40
CA ARG A 64 -7.57 9.17 -3.92
C ARG A 64 -9.02 9.40 -4.32
N ASN A 65 -9.70 8.38 -4.83
CA ASN A 65 -11.14 8.44 -5.07
C ASN A 65 -11.88 8.23 -3.74
N ASN A 66 -12.18 9.35 -3.08
CA ASN A 66 -12.95 9.47 -1.85
C ASN A 66 -14.44 9.01 -1.96
N GLU A 67 -14.82 8.20 -2.95
CA GLU A 67 -16.22 7.75 -3.11
C GLU A 67 -16.64 6.73 -2.04
N SER A 68 -15.70 6.11 -1.31
CA SER A 68 -16.00 5.17 -0.22
C SER A 68 -16.38 5.83 1.10
N LEU A 69 -16.33 7.16 1.21
CA LEU A 69 -16.71 7.93 2.41
C LEU A 69 -18.03 8.72 2.24
N THR A 70 -18.73 8.55 1.12
CA THR A 70 -19.96 9.29 0.77
C THR A 70 -21.17 8.40 0.51
N SER A 71 -21.38 7.33 1.30
CA SER A 71 -22.63 6.55 1.26
C SER A 71 -23.15 6.26 2.66
#